data_AF-A0AA92TH67-F1
#
_entry.id   AF-A0AA92TH67-F1
#
_cell.length_a   1.000
_cell.length_b   1.000
_cell.length_c   1.000
_cell.angle_alpha   90.00
_cell.angle_beta   90.00
_cell.angle_gamma   90.00
#
_symmetry.space_group_name_H-M   'P 1'
#
loop_
_entity.id
_entity.type
_entity.pdbx_description
1 polymer ?
#
loop_
_entity_poly.entity_id
_entity_poly.type
_entity_poly.pdbx_seq_one_letter_code
_entity_poly.pdbx_strand_id
1 'polypeptide(L)'
;MVMKYLDPKADLTFKKIFGNHPDRLKNLLNTLQSLNEDELIQQQQYLPTTEELEISGFTDAELRAYDKFWDSVSVERTLLDDRYQKGMEEGMEKGMEKGMEKGRVEGKHEANTETAQRLLAMGLSAEQVAKATQLPLEIIKNLSNS
;
A
#
# COMPACT_ATOMS: atom_id res chain seq x y z
N MET A 1 -26.63 -0.38 3.86
CA MET A 1 -25.22 -0.04 4.12
C MET A 1 -25.13 0.31 5.59
N VAL A 2 -24.52 -0.53 6.42
CA VAL A 2 -24.38 -0.25 7.87
C VAL A 2 -23.29 0.80 8.01
N MET A 3 -23.64 2.00 8.48
CA MET A 3 -22.63 2.99 8.88
C MET A 3 -21.86 2.39 10.05
N LYS A 4 -20.62 1.97 9.81
CA LYS A 4 -19.65 1.72 10.89
C LYS A 4 -19.36 3.08 11.51
N TYR A 5 -20.02 3.41 12.61
CA TYR A 5 -19.60 4.52 13.44
C TYR A 5 -18.14 4.29 13.85
N LEU A 6 -17.32 5.32 13.69
CA LEU A 6 -15.92 5.30 14.08
C LEU A 6 -15.89 5.14 15.61
N ASP A 7 -15.22 4.10 16.11
CA ASP A 7 -15.05 3.92 17.55
C ASP A 7 -14.21 5.10 18.08
N PRO A 8 -14.78 5.99 18.91
CA PRO A 8 -14.05 7.17 19.40
C PRO A 8 -12.80 6.79 20.20
N LYS A 9 -12.74 5.56 20.73
CA LYS A 9 -11.55 5.04 21.43
C LYS A 9 -10.36 4.80 20.50
N ALA A 10 -10.63 4.53 19.22
CA ALA A 10 -9.61 4.28 18.20
C ALA A 10 -9.50 5.44 17.19
N ASP A 11 -10.30 6.50 17.34
CA ASP A 11 -10.27 7.66 16.44
C ASP A 11 -9.11 8.61 16.75
N LEU A 12 -8.02 8.45 15.99
CA LEU A 12 -6.85 9.32 16.04
C LEU A 12 -7.17 10.79 15.76
N THR A 13 -8.15 11.06 14.91
CA THR A 13 -8.56 12.43 14.55
C THR A 13 -9.29 13.07 15.73
N PHE A 14 -10.22 12.34 16.34
CA PHE A 14 -10.88 12.78 17.57
C PHE A 14 -9.88 13.03 18.70
N LYS A 15 -8.94 12.11 18.95
CA LYS A 15 -7.88 12.28 19.95
C LYS A 15 -7.03 13.53 19.69
N LYS A 16 -6.67 13.83 18.44
CA LYS A 16 -5.90 15.04 18.10
C LYS A 16 -6.68 16.33 18.33
N ILE A 17 -7.97 16.34 18.02
CA ILE A 17 -8.81 17.55 18.12
C ILE A 17 -9.25 17.83 19.56
N PHE A 18 -9.57 16.78 20.33
CA PHE A 18 -10.19 16.90 21.65
C PHE A 18 -9.33 16.38 22.81
N GLY A 19 -8.36 15.49 22.56
CA GLY A 19 -7.61 14.80 23.61
C GLY A 19 -6.71 15.69 24.47
N ASN A 20 -6.21 16.79 23.91
CA ASN A 20 -5.37 17.77 24.63
C ASN A 20 -6.05 19.15 24.78
N HIS A 21 -7.36 19.22 24.51
CA HIS A 21 -8.11 20.48 24.46
C HIS A 21 -9.40 20.36 25.29
N PRO A 22 -9.32 20.42 26.62
CA PRO A 22 -10.44 20.16 27.51
C PRO A 22 -11.64 21.08 27.21
N ASP A 23 -11.43 22.38 26.97
CA ASP A 23 -12.53 23.29 26.67
C ASP A 23 -13.25 22.97 25.35
N ARG A 24 -12.54 22.42 24.34
CA ARG A 24 -13.17 22.00 23.08
C ARG A 24 -14.06 20.80 23.30
N LEU A 25 -13.61 19.82 24.07
CA LEU A 25 -14.42 18.65 24.42
C LEU A 25 -15.62 19.06 25.27
N LYS A 26 -15.43 19.98 26.24
CA LYS A 26 -16.51 20.54 27.08
C LYS A 26 -17.59 21.18 26.23
N ASN A 27 -17.20 22.08 25.34
CA ASN A 27 -18.11 22.84 24.49
C ASN A 27 -18.84 21.93 23.51
N LEU A 28 -18.14 20.95 22.93
CA LEU A 28 -18.76 19.94 22.07
C LEU A 28 -19.83 19.17 22.85
N LEU A 29 -19.50 18.65 24.03
CA LEU A 29 -20.42 17.87 24.85
C LEU A 29 -21.65 18.68 25.28
N ASN A 30 -21.45 19.91 25.77
CA ASN A 30 -22.55 20.82 26.14
C ASN A 30 -23.44 21.15 24.93
N THR A 31 -22.85 21.33 23.75
CA THR A 31 -23.61 21.62 22.50
C THR A 31 -24.42 20.39 22.05
N LEU A 32 -23.83 19.20 22.08
CA LEU A 32 -24.50 17.96 21.65
C LEU A 32 -25.62 17.55 22.60
N GLN A 33 -25.43 17.76 23.91
CA GLN A 33 -26.38 17.35 24.93
C GLN A 33 -27.52 18.37 25.13
N SER A 34 -27.45 19.55 24.50
CA SER A 34 -28.48 20.61 24.62
C SER A 34 -28.87 20.92 26.06
N LEU A 35 -27.86 20.95 26.95
CA LEU A 35 -28.06 21.12 28.39
C LEU A 35 -28.52 22.55 28.70
N ASN A 36 -29.36 22.69 29.73
CA ASN A 36 -29.73 24.00 30.27
C ASN A 36 -28.52 24.64 30.98
N GLU A 37 -28.54 25.96 31.21
CA GLU A 37 -27.41 26.69 31.83
C GLU A 37 -26.97 26.09 33.17
N ASP A 38 -27.92 25.59 33.95
CA ASP A 38 -27.67 24.96 35.27
C ASP A 38 -27.10 23.54 35.17
N GLU A 39 -27.19 22.91 34.00
CA GLU A 39 -26.76 21.52 33.76
C GLU A 39 -25.43 21.45 32.97
N LEU A 40 -24.91 22.60 32.53
CA LEU A 40 -23.67 22.66 31.75
C LEU A 40 -22.51 22.02 32.51
N ILE A 41 -21.74 21.19 31.78
CA ILE A 41 -20.51 20.59 32.29
C ILE A 41 -19.53 21.72 32.61
N GLN A 42 -19.26 21.93 33.91
CA GLN A 42 -18.33 22.95 34.41
C GLN A 42 -16.89 22.43 34.47
N GLN A 43 -16.71 21.14 34.79
CA GLN A 43 -15.42 20.50 34.96
C GLN A 43 -15.40 19.15 34.25
N GLN A 44 -14.25 18.80 33.68
CA GLN A 44 -13.97 17.46 33.17
C GLN A 44 -12.60 17.00 33.66
N GLN A 45 -12.43 15.69 33.76
CA GLN A 45 -11.17 15.06 34.07
C GLN A 45 -10.96 13.88 33.13
N TYR A 46 -9.78 13.80 32.53
CA TYR A 46 -9.35 12.59 31.83
C TYR A 46 -8.97 11.56 32.87
N LEU A 47 -9.59 10.39 32.81
CA LEU A 47 -9.15 9.25 33.61
C LEU A 47 -7.90 8.66 32.96
N PRO A 48 -6.92 8.23 33.77
CA PRO A 48 -5.80 7.46 33.26
C PRO A 48 -6.31 6.21 32.54
N THR A 49 -5.58 5.80 31.52
CA THR A 49 -5.85 4.56 30.79
C THR A 49 -5.68 3.36 31.72
N THR A 50 -6.31 2.24 31.38
CA THR A 50 -6.12 0.97 32.10
C THR A 50 -4.64 0.61 32.19
N GLU A 51 -3.88 0.85 31.14
CA GLU A 51 -2.43 0.61 31.08
C GLU A 51 -1.65 1.52 32.04
N GLU A 52 -1.95 2.82 32.09
CA GLU A 52 -1.32 3.74 33.05
C GLU A 52 -1.63 3.36 34.52
N LEU A 53 -2.86 2.89 34.78
CA LEU A 53 -3.25 2.40 36.10
C LEU A 53 -2.51 1.12 36.47
N GLU A 54 -2.37 0.17 35.55
CA GLU A 54 -1.61 -1.06 35.76
C GLU A 54 -0.13 -0.76 36.02
N ILE A 55 0.49 0.09 35.19
CA ILE A 55 1.89 0.48 35.31
C ILE A 55 2.17 1.26 36.60
N SER A 56 1.20 2.03 37.11
CA SER A 56 1.36 2.76 38.37
C SER A 56 1.60 1.86 39.59
N GLY A 57 1.23 0.58 39.49
CA GLY A 57 1.48 -0.43 40.51
C GLY A 57 2.83 -1.17 40.35
N PHE A 58 3.59 -0.88 39.30
CA PHE A 58 4.84 -1.60 39.02
C PHE A 58 5.99 -1.10 39.90
N THR A 59 6.84 -2.03 40.30
CA THR A 59 8.16 -1.73 40.87
C THR A 59 9.13 -1.25 39.78
N ASP A 60 10.23 -0.60 40.17
CA ASP A 60 11.29 -0.18 39.24
C ASP A 60 11.84 -1.33 38.37
N ALA A 61 11.84 -2.55 38.90
CA ALA A 61 12.29 -3.73 38.15
C ALA A 61 11.26 -4.14 37.08
N GLU A 62 9.97 -4.07 37.39
CA GLU A 62 8.88 -4.37 36.47
C GLU A 62 8.75 -3.30 35.38
N LEU A 63 8.93 -2.02 35.72
CA LEU A 63 9.01 -0.91 34.75
C LEU A 63 10.13 -1.15 33.73
N ARG A 64 11.34 -1.51 34.19
CA ARG A 64 12.46 -1.83 33.29
C ARG A 64 12.19 -3.05 32.41
N ALA A 65 11.46 -4.04 32.92
CA ALA A 65 11.08 -5.22 32.14
C ALA A 65 10.04 -4.86 31.06
N TYR A 66 9.07 -4.00 31.41
CA TYR A 66 8.08 -3.47 30.48
C TYR A 66 8.73 -2.62 29.37
N ASP A 67 9.63 -1.69 29.71
CA ASP A 67 10.37 -0.89 28.73
C ASP A 67 11.16 -1.78 27.76
N LYS A 68 11.91 -2.75 28.30
CA LYS A 68 12.70 -3.70 27.50
C LYS A 68 11.82 -4.56 26.57
N PHE A 69 10.63 -4.94 27.04
CA PHE A 69 9.67 -5.68 26.22
C PHE A 69 9.21 -4.83 25.03
N TRP A 70 8.82 -3.57 25.27
CA TRP A 70 8.37 -2.67 24.21
C TRP A 70 9.47 -2.26 23.23
N ASP A 71 10.71 -2.10 23.70
CA ASP A 71 11.87 -1.92 22.83
C ASP A 71 12.03 -3.11 21.86
N SER A 72 11.92 -4.34 22.37
CA SER A 72 12.00 -5.55 21.55
C SER A 72 10.88 -5.62 20.51
N VAL A 73 9.64 -5.33 20.93
CA VAL A 73 8.48 -5.30 20.03
C VAL A 73 8.65 -4.24 18.94
N SER A 74 9.19 -3.05 19.30
CA SER A 74 9.43 -1.98 18.34
C SER A 74 10.48 -2.39 17.30
N VAL A 75 11.58 -3.01 17.73
CA VAL A 75 12.63 -3.49 16.82
C VAL A 75 12.08 -4.56 15.87
N GLU A 76 11.33 -5.53 16.39
CA GLU A 76 10.73 -6.58 15.57
C GLU A 76 9.78 -6.02 14.51
N ARG A 77 8.94 -5.04 14.90
CA ARG A 77 8.04 -4.35 13.97
C ARG A 77 8.80 -3.64 12.85
N THR A 78 9.86 -2.90 13.17
CA THR A 78 10.69 -2.23 12.14
C THR A 78 11.32 -3.24 11.19
N LEU A 79 11.84 -4.36 11.71
CA LEU A 79 12.43 -5.42 10.88
C LEU A 79 11.40 -6.06 9.95
N LEU A 80 10.15 -6.22 10.39
CA LEU A 80 9.06 -6.73 9.57
C LEU A 80 8.67 -5.73 8.47
N ASP A 81 8.55 -4.45 8.81
CA ASP A 81 8.26 -3.38 7.86
C ASP A 81 9.36 -3.28 6.78
N ASP A 82 10.64 -3.32 7.18
CA ASP A 82 11.78 -3.32 6.25
C ASP A 82 11.76 -4.52 5.30
N ARG A 83 11.46 -5.72 5.81
CA ARG A 83 11.32 -6.94 4.98
C ARG A 83 10.16 -6.83 4.00
N TYR A 84 9.04 -6.27 4.43
CA TYR A 84 7.87 -6.07 3.57
C TYR A 84 8.17 -5.08 2.45
N GLN A 85 8.78 -3.93 2.78
CA GLN A 85 9.19 -2.92 1.80
C GLN A 85 10.16 -3.50 0.79
N LYS A 86 11.21 -4.18 1.26
CA LYS A 86 12.20 -4.81 0.39
C LYS A 86 11.58 -5.88 -0.52
N GLY A 87 10.67 -6.70 0.03
CA GLY A 87 9.96 -7.70 -0.76
C GLY A 87 9.07 -7.09 -1.86
N MET A 88 8.44 -5.94 -1.56
CA MET A 88 7.62 -5.21 -2.52
C MET A 88 8.47 -4.57 -3.62
N GLU A 89 9.59 -3.91 -3.27
CA GLU A 89 10.54 -3.33 -4.21
C GLU A 89 11.12 -4.39 -5.16
N GLU A 90 11.65 -5.49 -4.61
CA GLU A 90 12.18 -6.59 -5.42
C GLU A 90 11.11 -7.22 -6.32
N GLY A 91 9.88 -7.33 -5.83
CA GLY A 91 8.75 -7.84 -6.61
C GLY A 91 8.39 -6.92 -7.78
N MET A 92 8.38 -5.61 -7.54
CA MET A 92 8.10 -4.60 -8.56
C MET A 92 9.21 -4.54 -9.61
N GLU A 93 10.47 -4.55 -9.20
CA GLU A 93 11.63 -4.53 -10.10
C GLU A 93 11.63 -5.77 -11.00
N LYS A 94 11.52 -6.97 -10.42
CA LYS A 94 11.43 -8.23 -11.18
C LYS A 94 10.22 -8.26 -12.11
N GLY A 95 9.09 -7.69 -11.68
CA GLY A 95 7.89 -7.58 -12.51
C GLY A 95 8.10 -6.65 -13.71
N MET A 96 8.71 -5.49 -13.49
CA MET A 96 8.99 -4.50 -14.51
C MET A 96 10.02 -5.00 -15.52
N GLU A 97 11.11 -5.62 -15.07
CA GLU A 97 12.14 -6.18 -15.95
C GLU A 97 11.55 -7.28 -16.85
N LYS A 98 10.79 -8.22 -16.28
CA LYS A 98 10.12 -9.29 -17.04
C LYS A 98 9.10 -8.72 -18.03
N GLY A 99 8.33 -7.72 -17.61
CA GLY A 99 7.34 -7.06 -18.47
C GLY A 99 8.00 -6.32 -19.64
N MET A 100 9.08 -5.60 -19.38
CA MET A 100 9.82 -4.85 -20.40
C MET A 100 10.49 -5.79 -21.41
N GLU A 101 11.15 -6.85 -20.95
CA GLU A 101 11.79 -7.81 -21.84
C GLU A 101 10.75 -8.55 -22.69
N LYS A 102 9.65 -9.01 -22.08
CA LYS A 102 8.55 -9.64 -22.82
C LYS A 102 7.97 -8.70 -23.87
N GLY A 103 7.66 -7.46 -23.51
CA GLY A 103 7.13 -6.46 -24.44
C GLY A 103 8.10 -6.13 -25.58
N ARG A 104 9.40 -6.07 -25.31
CA ARG A 104 10.45 -5.85 -26.32
C ARG A 104 10.53 -7.01 -27.32
N VAL A 105 10.46 -8.25 -26.83
CA VAL A 105 10.48 -9.44 -27.66
C VAL A 105 9.21 -9.54 -28.51
N GLU A 106 8.04 -9.38 -27.90
CA GLU A 106 6.75 -9.41 -28.60
C GLU A 106 6.67 -8.31 -29.67
N GLY A 107 7.02 -7.06 -29.33
CA GLY A 107 7.03 -5.96 -30.29
C GLY A 107 8.02 -6.15 -31.45
N LYS A 108 9.20 -6.74 -31.20
CA LYS A 108 10.14 -7.09 -32.27
C LYS A 108 9.56 -8.17 -33.19
N HIS A 109 8.92 -9.18 -32.63
CA HIS A 109 8.28 -10.24 -33.41
C HIS A 109 7.12 -9.69 -34.27
N GLU A 110 6.27 -8.83 -33.69
CA GLU A 110 5.16 -8.19 -34.39
C GLU A 110 5.66 -7.31 -35.53
N ALA A 111 6.64 -6.43 -35.26
CA ALA A 111 7.24 -5.57 -36.29
C ALA A 111 7.89 -6.36 -37.43
N ASN A 112 8.59 -7.45 -37.11
CA ASN A 112 9.19 -8.34 -38.12
C ASN A 112 8.12 -9.04 -38.96
N THR A 113 7.00 -9.42 -38.36
CA THR A 113 5.87 -10.07 -39.03
C THR A 113 5.14 -9.10 -39.95
N GLU A 114 4.85 -7.88 -39.50
CA GLU A 114 4.27 -6.82 -40.34
C GLU A 114 5.19 -6.49 -41.53
N THR A 115 6.50 -6.37 -41.27
CA THR A 115 7.49 -6.12 -42.32
C THR A 115 7.49 -7.26 -43.34
N ALA A 116 7.43 -8.51 -42.88
CA ALA A 116 7.34 -9.67 -43.76
C ALA A 116 6.10 -9.62 -44.67
N GLN A 117 4.92 -9.31 -44.11
CA GLN A 117 3.68 -9.19 -44.86
C GLN A 117 3.77 -8.09 -45.92
N ARG A 118 4.31 -6.91 -45.57
CA ARG A 118 4.51 -5.81 -46.53
C ARG A 118 5.43 -6.21 -47.69
N LEU A 119 6.56 -6.87 -47.39
CA LEU A 119 7.50 -7.31 -48.42
C LEU A 119 6.92 -8.40 -49.33
N LEU A 120 6.15 -9.34 -48.79
CA LEU A 120 5.43 -10.34 -49.59
C LEU A 120 4.40 -9.67 -50.50
N ALA A 121 3.64 -8.69 -49.99
CA ALA A 121 2.66 -7.93 -50.78
C ALA A 121 3.32 -7.12 -51.92
N MET A 122 4.59 -6.74 -51.76
CA MET A 122 5.39 -6.08 -52.81
C MET A 122 5.96 -7.07 -53.86
N GLY A 123 5.69 -8.36 -53.73
CA GLY A 123 6.10 -9.39 -54.69
C GLY A 123 7.51 -9.95 -54.49
N LEU A 124 8.13 -9.76 -53.31
CA LEU A 124 9.41 -10.39 -52.98
C LEU A 124 9.23 -11.89 -52.69
N SER A 125 10.26 -12.70 -52.98
CA SER A 125 10.21 -14.14 -52.70
C SER A 125 10.30 -14.44 -51.21
N ALA A 126 9.72 -15.57 -50.78
CA ALA A 126 9.74 -16.00 -49.37
C ALA A 126 11.17 -16.10 -48.81
N GLU A 127 12.15 -16.48 -49.64
CA GLU A 127 13.57 -16.57 -49.28
C GLU A 127 14.20 -15.19 -49.05
N GLN A 128 13.85 -14.20 -49.88
CA GLN A 128 14.29 -12.82 -49.73
C GLN A 128 13.69 -12.18 -48.47
N VAL A 129 12.41 -12.42 -48.23
CA VAL A 129 11.69 -11.92 -47.05
C VAL A 129 12.23 -12.54 -45.76
N ALA A 130 12.44 -13.86 -45.72
CA ALA A 130 13.02 -14.53 -44.55
C ALA A 130 14.41 -13.97 -44.18
N LYS A 131 15.23 -13.68 -45.19
CA LYS A 131 16.56 -13.06 -44.98
C LYS A 131 16.47 -11.62 -44.45
N ALA A 132 15.49 -10.84 -44.90
CA ALA A 132 15.33 -9.44 -44.51
C ALA A 132 14.72 -9.26 -43.10
N THR A 133 13.80 -10.15 -42.70
CA THR A 133 13.05 -10.04 -41.42
C THR A 133 13.63 -10.90 -40.32
N GLN A 134 14.65 -11.71 -40.62
CA GLN A 134 15.26 -12.69 -39.72
C GLN A 134 14.24 -13.71 -39.18
N LEU A 135 13.13 -13.91 -39.90
CA LEU A 135 12.12 -14.91 -39.58
C LEU A 135 12.43 -16.22 -40.31
N PRO A 136 12.16 -17.38 -39.67
CA PRO A 136 12.25 -18.68 -40.32
C PRO A 136 11.44 -18.75 -41.62
N LEU A 137 12.00 -19.40 -42.64
CA LEU A 137 11.35 -19.54 -43.95
C LEU A 137 9.96 -20.21 -43.85
N GLU A 138 9.79 -21.15 -42.93
CA GLU A 138 8.50 -21.81 -42.66
C GLU A 138 7.43 -20.82 -42.18
N ILE A 139 7.79 -19.86 -41.33
CA ILE A 139 6.85 -18.82 -40.86
C ILE A 139 6.44 -17.92 -42.03
N ILE A 140 7.41 -17.52 -42.87
CA ILE A 140 7.13 -16.68 -44.05
C ILE A 140 6.21 -17.38 -45.05
N LYS A 141 6.42 -18.68 -45.32
CA LYS A 141 5.56 -19.48 -46.20
C LYS A 141 4.13 -19.58 -45.67
N ASN A 142 3.96 -19.72 -44.36
CA ASN A 142 2.64 -19.73 -43.74
C ASN A 142 1.93 -18.37 -43.85
N LEU A 143 2.67 -17.26 -43.75
CA LEU A 143 2.13 -15.91 -43.95
C LEU A 143 1.70 -15.63 -45.40
N SER A 144 2.33 -16.28 -46.37
CA SER A 144 1.98 -16.16 -47.81
C SER A 144 0.76 -16.99 -48.22
N ASN A 145 0.37 -17.99 -47.42
CA ASN A 145 -0.76 -18.89 -47.70
C ASN A 145 -2.06 -18.48 -46.97
N SER A 146 -2.03 -17.35 -46.25
CA SER A 146 -3.17 -16.77 -45.55
C SER A 146 -3.73 -15.57 -46.31
#